data_AF-A0A536N9M8-F1
#
_entry.id   AF-A0A536N9M8-F1
#
_cell.length_a   1.000
_cell.length_b   1.000
_cell.length_c   1.000
_cell.angle_alpha   90.00
_cell.angle_beta   90.00
_cell.angle_gamma   90.00
#
_symmetry.space_group_name_H-M   'P 1'
#
loop_
_entity.id
_entity.type
_entity.pdbx_description
1 polymer ?
#
loop_
_entity_poly.entity_id
_entity_poly.type
_entity_poly.pdbx_seq_one_letter_code
_entity_poly.pdbx_strand_id
1 'polypeptide(L)' 'MSPKSKPPGETATTDPPLPMTRQELLALHREARRRRDSVPLGSREYVKAAEEVGRIEVQIARAERVVDSPLP' A
#
# COMPACT_ATOMS: atom_id res chain seq x y z
N MET A 1 9.97 -39.22 14.79
CA MET A 1 9.66 -38.46 13.55
C MET A 1 8.38 -37.69 13.79
N SER A 2 8.45 -36.36 13.89
CA SER A 2 7.27 -35.49 13.95
C SER A 2 7.60 -34.20 13.20
N PRO A 3 6.93 -33.87 12.08
CA PRO A 3 7.08 -32.55 11.48
C PRO A 3 6.25 -31.54 12.29
N LYS A 4 6.93 -30.56 12.88
CA LYS A 4 6.29 -29.40 13.54
C LYS A 4 5.67 -28.49 12.47
N SER A 5 4.39 -28.23 12.64
CA SER A 5 3.57 -27.32 11.83
C SER A 5 4.19 -25.92 11.76
N LYS A 6 4.31 -25.39 10.54
CA LYS A 6 4.74 -24.02 10.22
C LYS A 6 3.54 -23.08 10.46
N PRO A 7 3.70 -21.91 11.13
CA PRO A 7 2.58 -20.99 11.32
C PRO A 7 2.15 -20.38 9.96
N PRO A 8 0.84 -20.19 9.70
CA PRO A 8 0.37 -19.50 8.52
C PRO A 8 0.28 -18.00 8.83
N GLY A 9 1.11 -17.18 8.20
CA GLY A 9 0.95 -15.74 8.37
C GLY A 9 2.16 -14.90 8.02
N GLU A 10 2.78 -15.14 6.86
CA GLU A 10 3.73 -14.16 6.35
C GLU A 10 3.81 -14.23 4.82
N THR A 11 2.73 -13.84 4.16
CA THR A 11 2.87 -13.22 2.84
C THR A 11 3.18 -11.75 3.07
N ALA A 12 4.33 -11.46 3.68
CA ALA A 12 4.92 -10.14 3.57
C ALA A 12 5.36 -10.01 2.11
N THR A 13 4.45 -9.52 1.27
CA THR A 13 4.83 -9.07 -0.07
C THR A 13 5.89 -8.00 0.16
N THR A 14 7.14 -8.30 -0.21
CA THR A 14 8.29 -7.39 -0.13
C THR A 14 8.11 -6.29 -1.17
N ASP A 15 7.07 -5.48 -1.01
CA ASP A 15 6.94 -4.28 -1.80
C ASP A 15 7.99 -3.27 -1.34
N PRO A 16 8.53 -2.48 -2.28
CA PRO A 16 9.50 -1.46 -1.96
C PRO A 16 8.91 -0.49 -0.93
N PRO A 17 9.74 0.04 -0.01
CA PRO A 17 9.27 0.98 1.00
C PRO A 17 8.64 2.21 0.33
N LEU A 18 7.46 2.59 0.83
CA LEU A 18 6.77 3.79 0.36
C LEU A 18 7.48 5.05 0.88
N PRO A 19 7.45 6.17 0.12
CA PRO A 19 7.98 7.45 0.57
C PRO A 19 7.25 7.97 1.80
N MET A 20 7.91 8.87 2.54
CA MET A 20 7.37 9.43 3.78
C MET A 20 6.68 10.77 3.59
N THR A 21 6.98 11.51 2.52
CA THR A 21 6.38 12.83 2.31
C THR A 21 5.00 12.72 1.67
N ARG A 22 4.09 13.58 2.10
CA ARG A 22 2.73 13.65 1.56
C ARG A 22 2.72 13.89 0.05
N GLN A 23 3.60 14.76 -0.45
CA GLN A 23 3.63 15.13 -1.87
C GLN A 23 4.06 13.95 -2.75
N GLU A 24 5.08 13.20 -2.35
CA GLU A 24 5.53 12.01 -3.08
C GLU A 24 4.46 10.91 -3.05
N LEU A 25 3.82 10.71 -1.90
CA LEU A 25 2.73 9.76 -1.76
C LEU A 25 1.53 10.11 -2.65
N LEU A 26 1.17 11.38 -2.77
CA LEU A 26 0.10 11.82 -3.68
C LEU A 26 0.45 11.60 -5.16
N ALA A 27 1.71 11.78 -5.54
CA ALA A 27 2.17 11.49 -6.90
C ALA A 27 2.07 9.99 -7.21
N LEU A 28 2.54 9.13 -6.29
CA LEU A 28 2.41 7.68 -6.41
C LEU A 28 0.95 7.23 -6.45
N HIS A 29 0.09 7.83 -5.63
CA HIS A 29 -1.34 7.51 -5.60
C HIS A 29 -2.02 7.77 -6.93
N ARG A 30 -1.73 8.92 -7.56
CA ARG A 30 -2.26 9.27 -8.88
C ARG A 30 -1.83 8.27 -9.95
N GLU A 31 -0.56 7.88 -9.92
CA GLU A 31 -0.01 6.89 -10.85
C GLU A 31 -0.64 5.50 -10.64
N ALA A 32 -0.76 5.04 -9.38
CA ALA A 32 -1.38 3.76 -9.05
C ALA A 32 -2.86 3.73 -9.44
N ARG A 33 -3.60 4.83 -9.23
CA ARG A 33 -4.97 4.96 -9.74
C ARG A 33 -5.04 4.92 -11.26
N ARG A 34 -4.13 5.62 -11.97
CA ARG A 34 -4.07 5.54 -13.44
C ARG A 34 -3.85 4.09 -13.90
N ARG A 35 -2.96 3.34 -13.25
CA ARG A 35 -2.75 1.92 -13.55
C ARG A 35 -4.01 1.09 -13.33
N ARG A 36 -4.66 1.23 -12.17
CA ARG A 36 -5.91 0.53 -11.83
C ARG A 36 -7.01 0.78 -12.86
N ASP A 37 -7.18 2.03 -13.26
CA ASP A 37 -8.26 2.43 -14.17
C ASP A 37 -7.96 2.09 -15.64
N SER A 38 -6.70 1.74 -15.96
CA SER A 38 -6.28 1.35 -17.31
C SER A 38 -6.46 -0.14 -17.63
N VAL A 39 -6.84 -0.96 -16.64
CA VAL A 39 -6.97 -2.41 -16.77
C VAL A 39 -8.41 -2.88 -16.53
N PRO A 40 -8.84 -4.03 -17.09
CA PRO A 40 -10.21 -4.52 -16.91
C PRO A 40 -10.56 -4.74 -15.42
N LEU A 41 -11.76 -4.33 -15.04
CA LEU A 41 -12.28 -4.52 -13.69
C LEU A 41 -12.28 -6.01 -13.31
N GLY A 42 -11.79 -6.33 -12.11
CA GLY A 42 -11.72 -7.71 -11.60
C GLY A 42 -10.56 -8.53 -12.16
N SER A 43 -9.76 -7.99 -13.09
CA SER A 43 -8.49 -8.62 -13.47
C SER A 43 -7.51 -8.68 -12.29
N ARG A 44 -6.53 -9.58 -12.37
CA ARG A 44 -5.48 -9.69 -11.36
C ARG A 44 -4.68 -8.39 -11.24
N GLU A 45 -4.46 -7.73 -12.37
CA GLU A 45 -3.80 -6.43 -12.49
C GLU A 45 -4.62 -5.34 -11.78
N TYR A 46 -5.95 -5.35 -11.96
CA TYR A 46 -6.85 -4.43 -11.27
C TYR A 46 -6.76 -4.62 -9.75
N VAL A 47 -6.85 -5.87 -9.28
CA VAL A 47 -6.76 -6.20 -7.84
C VAL A 47 -5.43 -5.74 -7.26
N LYS A 48 -4.31 -6.05 -7.94
CA LYS A 48 -2.97 -5.62 -7.51
C LYS A 48 -2.85 -4.10 -7.44
N ALA A 49 -3.35 -3.38 -8.45
CA ALA A 49 -3.31 -1.91 -8.46
C ALA A 49 -4.23 -1.31 -7.39
N ALA A 50 -5.38 -1.92 -7.11
CA ALA A 50 -6.28 -1.50 -6.04
C ALA A 50 -5.67 -1.70 -4.64
N GLU A 51 -4.98 -2.82 -4.41
CA GLU A 51 -4.23 -3.08 -3.18
C GLU A 51 -3.08 -2.06 -3.02
N GLU A 52 -2.36 -1.74 -4.09
CA GLU A 52 -1.34 -0.71 -4.09
C GLU A 52 -1.91 0.67 -3.70
N VAL A 53 -3.04 1.07 -4.31
CA VAL A 53 -3.75 2.32 -3.98
C VAL A 53 -4.09 2.37 -2.48
N GLY A 54 -4.68 1.31 -1.93
CA GLY A 54 -5.05 1.25 -0.51
C GLY A 54 -3.85 1.38 0.43
N ARG A 55 -2.70 0.79 0.09
CA ARG A 55 -1.47 0.92 0.89
C ARG A 55 -0.91 2.33 0.87
N ILE A 56 -0.95 3.00 -0.28
CA ILE A 56 -0.52 4.40 -0.40
C ILE A 56 -1.43 5.31 0.42
N GLU A 57 -2.75 5.09 0.41
CA GLU A 57 -3.72 5.88 1.19
C GLU A 57 -3.48 5.76 2.70
N VAL A 58 -3.17 4.57 3.19
CA VAL A 58 -2.78 4.37 4.59
C VAL A 58 -1.53 5.19 4.93
N GLN A 59 -0.52 5.21 4.06
CA GLN A 59 0.67 6.03 4.30
C GLN A 59 0.41 7.53 4.22
N ILE A 60 -0.46 7.99 3.31
CA ILE A 60 -0.87 9.40 3.26
C ILE A 60 -1.50 9.80 4.59
N ALA A 61 -2.44 9.00 5.10
CA ALA A 61 -3.08 9.27 6.38
C ALA A 61 -2.07 9.30 7.54
N ARG A 62 -1.05 8.45 7.54
CA ARG A 62 0.04 8.50 8.54
C ARG A 62 0.88 9.77 8.40
N ALA A 63 1.27 10.14 7.19
CA ALA A 63 2.04 11.36 6.94
C ALA A 63 1.24 12.63 7.34
N GLU A 64 -0.06 12.65 7.07
CA GLU A 64 -0.94 13.75 7.45
C GLU A 64 -1.10 13.87 8.98
N ARG A 65 -1.20 12.76 9.72
CA ARG A 65 -1.24 12.79 11.20
C ARG A 65 0.03 13.33 11.83
N VAL A 66 1.19 13.09 11.23
CA VAL A 66 2.47 13.65 11.72
C VAL A 66 2.48 15.17 11.59
N VAL A 67 1.91 15.70 10.50
CA VAL A 67 1.83 17.15 10.25
C VAL A 67 0.76 17.81 11.12
N ASP A 68 -0.35 17.13 11.37
CA ASP A 68 -1.52 17.66 12.10
C ASP A 68 -1.46 17.42 13.63
N SER A 69 -0.33 16.91 14.15
CA SER A 69 -0.12 16.78 15.59
C SER A 69 0.57 18.04 16.13
N PRO A 70 -0.11 18.94 16.85
CA PRO A 70 0.58 19.71 17.86
C PRO A 70 1.07 18.71 18.91
N LEU A 71 2.34 18.80 19.29
CA LEU A 71 2.94 17.95 20.33
C LEU A 71 2.15 18.09 21.66
N PRO A 72 2.05 17.04 22.50
CA PRO A 72 1.75 17.24 23.91
C PRO A 72 2.85 18.05 24.61
#